data_AF-A0A7Y9J6P6-F1
#
_entry.id   AF-A0A7Y9J6P6-F1
#
_cell.length_a   1.000
_cell.length_b   1.000
_cell.length_c   1.000
_cell.angle_alpha   90.00
_cell.angle_beta   90.00
_cell.angle_gamma   90.00
#
_symmetry.space_group_name_H-M   'P 1'
#
loop_
_entity.id
_entity.type
_entity.pdbx_description
1 polymer ?
#
loop_
_entity_poly.entity_id
_entity_poly.type
_entity_poly.pdbx_seq_one_letter_code
_entity_poly.pdbx_strand_id
1 'polypeptide(L)' 'MEGPSELEPLLQRDVDQCDLSVPFFTAEHFVVIAFDPQTGELDSYGPYDARTAAAERSRRRAAFDDGDLEDVLVVVAP' A
#
# COMPACT_ATOMS: atom_id res chain seq x y z
N MET A 1 -2.97 26.28 -15.69
CA MET A 1 -1.94 25.23 -15.63
C MET A 1 -1.87 24.83 -14.16
N GLU A 2 -2.85 24.05 -13.73
CA GLU A 2 -3.01 23.61 -12.34
C GLU A 2 -2.17 22.34 -12.16
N GLY A 3 -1.21 22.41 -11.25
CA GLY A 3 -0.32 21.31 -10.89
C GLY A 3 -0.98 20.33 -9.92
N PRO A 4 -0.46 19.11 -9.81
CA PRO A 4 -1.01 18.07 -8.94
C PRO A 4 -0.68 18.39 -7.47
N SER A 5 -1.50 19.19 -6.79
CA SER A 5 -1.25 19.62 -5.40
C SER A 5 -2.25 19.06 -4.39
N GLU A 6 -3.15 18.16 -4.80
CA GLU A 6 -4.25 17.69 -3.93
C GLU A 6 -4.11 16.23 -3.48
N LEU A 7 -3.14 15.47 -4.01
CA LEU A 7 -2.96 14.05 -3.69
C LEU A 7 -1.86 13.77 -2.66
N GLU A 8 -0.88 14.66 -2.51
CA GLU A 8 0.22 14.51 -1.54
C GLU A 8 -0.23 14.51 -0.05
N PRO A 9 -1.17 15.38 0.40
CA PRO A 9 -1.53 15.41 1.81
C PRO A 9 -2.42 14.24 2.25
N LEU A 10 -3.01 13.50 1.29
CA LEU A 10 -3.80 12.30 1.58
C LEU A 10 -2.89 11.07 1.77
N LEU A 11 -1.79 10.99 1.04
CA LEU A 11 -0.81 9.90 1.12
C LEU A 11 0.09 9.97 2.35
N GLN A 12 0.43 11.18 2.82
CA GLN A 12 1.34 11.36 3.96
C GLN A 12 0.71 11.05 5.33
N ARG A 13 -0.63 10.87 5.41
CA ARG A 13 -1.33 10.56 6.68
C ARG A 13 -1.50 9.07 6.97
N ASP A 14 -1.32 8.20 5.98
CA ASP A 14 -1.66 6.78 6.10
C ASP A 14 -0.54 5.88 6.65
N VAL A 15 0.69 6.36 6.76
CA VAL A 15 1.84 5.48 7.08
C VAL A 15 1.98 5.21 8.58
N ASP A 16 1.60 6.14 9.45
CA ASP A 16 1.73 6.00 10.92
C ASP A 16 0.43 5.59 11.64
N GLN A 17 -0.71 5.58 10.93
CA GLN A 17 -2.02 5.30 11.51
C GLN A 17 -2.82 4.36 10.60
N CYS A 18 -2.36 3.12 10.43
CA CYS A 18 -3.29 2.05 10.06
C CYS A 18 -4.31 1.87 11.19
N ASP A 19 -5.29 2.77 11.26
CA ASP A 19 -6.55 2.55 11.93
C ASP A 19 -7.27 1.48 11.12
N LEU A 20 -7.23 0.24 11.61
CA LEU A 20 -7.89 -0.93 11.04
C LEU A 20 -9.45 -0.82 11.13
N SER A 21 -10.00 0.40 11.13
CA SER A 21 -11.39 0.72 11.47
C SER A 21 -12.32 0.89 10.25
N VAL A 22 -11.79 0.95 9.03
CA VAL A 22 -12.59 0.61 7.84
C VAL A 22 -12.91 -0.89 7.95
N PRO A 23 -14.11 -1.40 7.66
CA PRO A 23 -14.45 -2.80 7.95
C PRO A 23 -13.72 -3.77 7.01
N PHE A 24 -12.42 -3.94 7.20
CA PHE A 24 -11.60 -5.03 6.71
C PHE A 24 -12.18 -6.39 7.16
N PHE A 25 -13.07 -6.42 8.15
CA PHE A 25 -13.61 -7.65 8.72
C PHE A 25 -14.61 -8.42 7.83
N THR A 26 -15.10 -7.86 6.72
CA THR A 26 -16.08 -8.57 5.85
C THR A 26 -15.51 -9.11 4.56
N ALA A 27 -14.27 -8.75 4.20
CA ALA A 27 -13.65 -9.27 2.98
C ALA A 27 -13.01 -10.64 3.25
N GLU A 28 -13.31 -11.61 2.39
CA GLU A 28 -12.74 -12.96 2.48
C GLU A 28 -11.34 -13.04 1.85
N HIS A 29 -11.02 -12.10 0.98
CA HIS A 29 -9.79 -12.06 0.20
C HIS A 29 -9.26 -10.63 0.17
N PHE A 30 -7.94 -10.50 0.15
CA PHE A 30 -7.23 -9.23 0.08
C PHE A 30 -6.12 -9.32 -0.95
N VAL A 31 -5.80 -8.19 -1.56
CA VAL A 31 -4.63 -8.02 -2.42
C VAL A 31 -3.68 -7.01 -1.81
N VAL A 32 -2.38 -7.26 -1.96
CA VAL A 32 -1.34 -6.27 -1.68
C VAL A 32 -1.03 -5.55 -2.99
N ILE A 33 -1.07 -4.23 -2.99
CA ILE A 33 -0.75 -3.39 -4.15
C ILE A 33 0.56 -2.68 -3.87
N ALA A 34 1.48 -2.71 -4.82
CA ALA A 34 2.68 -1.88 -4.84
C ALA A 34 2.57 -0.89 -6.00
N PHE A 35 2.76 0.40 -5.72
CA PHE A 35 2.70 1.46 -6.73
C PHE A 35 3.96 2.33 -6.65
N ASP A 36 4.69 2.41 -7.75
CA ASP A 36 5.83 3.31 -7.92
C ASP A 36 5.34 4.64 -8.53
N PRO A 37 5.35 5.75 -7.77
CA PRO A 37 4.90 7.04 -8.27
C PRO A 37 5.86 7.67 -9.31
N GLN A 38 7.12 7.26 -9.36
CA GLN A 38 8.09 7.80 -10.32
C GLN A 38 7.88 7.23 -11.73
N THR A 39 7.61 5.93 -11.81
CA THR A 39 7.43 5.22 -13.08
C THR A 39 5.96 5.05 -13.47
N GLY A 40 5.05 5.13 -12.48
CA GLY A 40 3.64 4.79 -12.64
C GLY A 40 3.37 3.29 -12.66
N GLU A 41 4.37 2.46 -12.35
CA GLU A 41 4.22 0.99 -12.29
C GLU A 41 3.33 0.58 -11.12
N LEU A 42 2.43 -0.38 -11.38
CA LEU A 42 1.48 -0.89 -10.40
C LEU A 42 1.46 -2.42 -10.45
N ASP A 43 1.85 -3.03 -9.34
CA ASP A 43 1.81 -4.47 -9.13
C ASP A 43 0.73 -4.85 -8.13
N SER A 44 0.19 -6.06 -8.28
CA SER A 44 -0.76 -6.63 -7.34
C SER A 44 -0.41 -8.08 -6.99
N TYR A 45 -0.66 -8.46 -5.75
CA TYR A 45 -0.26 -9.74 -5.18
C TYR A 45 -1.39 -10.32 -4.33
N GLY A 46 -1.69 -11.60 -4.53
CA GLY A 46 -2.79 -12.29 -3.86
C GLY A 46 -3.66 -13.07 -4.86
N PRO A 47 -4.90 -13.40 -4.48
CA PRO A 47 -5.57 -13.04 -3.23
C PRO A 47 -4.99 -13.76 -2.00
N TYR A 48 -5.13 -13.12 -0.83
CA TYR A 48 -4.69 -13.60 0.49
C TYR A 48 -5.81 -13.48 1.53
N ASP A 49 -5.69 -14.20 2.65
CA ASP A 49 -6.42 -13.82 3.87
C ASP A 49 -5.81 -12.55 4.51
N ALA A 50 -6.54 -11.93 5.44
CA ALA A 50 -6.12 -10.67 6.08
C ALA A 50 -4.73 -10.73 6.73
N ARG A 51 -4.39 -11.84 7.41
CA ARG A 51 -3.13 -12.00 8.12
C ARG A 51 -1.98 -12.17 7.13
N THR A 52 -2.19 -12.98 6.10
CA THR A 52 -1.20 -13.21 5.04
C THR A 52 -0.96 -11.92 4.24
N ALA A 53 -2.00 -11.15 3.92
CA ALA A 53 -1.86 -9.86 3.24
C ALA A 53 -1.06 -8.84 4.07
N ALA A 54 -1.30 -8.75 5.38
CA ALA A 54 -0.56 -7.86 6.27
C ALA A 54 0.93 -8.23 6.35
N ALA A 55 1.23 -9.53 6.51
CA ALA A 55 2.61 -10.01 6.54
C ALA A 55 3.33 -9.75 5.21
N GLU A 56 2.63 -9.96 4.10
CA GLU A 56 3.17 -9.78 2.77
C GLU A 56 3.40 -8.29 2.44
N ARG A 57 2.51 -7.39 2.88
CA ARG A 57 2.73 -5.92 2.83
C ARG A 57 4.03 -5.54 3.55
N SER A 58 4.22 -5.98 4.79
CA SER A 58 5.42 -5.68 5.57
C SER A 58 6.69 -6.22 4.90
N ARG A 59 6.63 -7.44 4.36
CA ARG A 59 7.74 -8.05 3.63
C ARG A 59 8.14 -7.22 2.41
N ARG A 60 7.17 -6.78 1.61
CA ARG A 60 7.44 -5.94 0.42
C ARG A 60 7.99 -4.57 0.80
N ARG A 61 7.40 -3.92 1.81
CA ARG A 61 7.90 -2.63 2.28
C ARG A 61 9.38 -2.72 2.64
N ALA A 62 9.76 -3.73 3.44
CA ALA A 62 11.15 -3.95 3.80
C ALA A 62 12.06 -4.27 2.59
N ALA A 63 11.57 -5.01 1.60
CA ALA A 63 12.33 -5.31 0.38
C ALA A 63 12.55 -4.08 -0.51
N PHE A 64 11.56 -3.18 -0.59
CA PHE A 64 11.72 -1.92 -1.30
C PHE A 64 12.63 -0.95 -0.55
N ASP A 65 12.58 -0.93 0.79
CA ASP A 65 13.49 -0.12 1.61
C ASP A 65 14.96 -0.55 1.44
N ASP A 66 15.23 -1.87 1.34
CA ASP A 66 16.58 -2.40 1.07
C ASP A 66 17.08 -2.08 -0.35
N GLY A 67 16.15 -1.76 -1.27
CA GLY A 67 16.44 -1.43 -2.67
C GLY A 67 16.46 0.07 -2.97
N ASP A 68 16.48 0.94 -1.95
CA ASP A 68 16.37 2.41 -2.09
C ASP A 68 15.08 2.88 -2.80
N LEU A 69 13.99 2.11 -2.70
CA LEU A 69 12.66 2.38 -3.29
C LEU A 69 11.65 2.84 -2.24
N GLU A 70 12.07 3.78 -1.38
CA GLU A 70 11.33 4.26 -0.21
C GLU A 70 9.96 4.87 -0.56
N ASP A 71 9.86 5.45 -1.75
CA ASP A 71 8.67 6.11 -2.31
C ASP A 71 7.63 5.16 -2.92
N VAL A 72 7.96 3.88 -3.11
CA VAL A 72 7.00 2.87 -3.58
C VAL A 72 5.92 2.63 -2.53
N LEU A 73 4.66 2.88 -2.85
CA LEU A 73 3.55 2.74 -1.93
C LEU A 73 3.09 1.29 -1.84
N VAL A 74 3.05 0.72 -0.63
CA VAL A 74 2.58 -0.67 -0.41
C VAL A 74 1.35 -0.69 0.48
N VAL A 75 0.20 -1.07 -0.08
CA VAL A 75 -1.11 -1.05 0.59
C VAL A 75 -1.81 -2.40 0.51
N VAL A 76 -2.76 -2.65 1.43
CA VAL A 76 -3.65 -3.82 1.38
C VAL A 76 -5.04 -3.31 0.99
N ALA A 77 -5.66 -3.97 0.01
CA ALA A 77 -7.02 -3.70 -0.43
C ALA A 77 -7.90 -4.97 -0.33
N PRO A 78 -9.18 -4.85 0.05
CA PRO A 78 -10.15 -5.95 -0.01
C PRO A 78 -10.58 -6.30 -1.44
#